data_AF-A0A9E4LKR7-F1
#
_entry.id   AF-A0A9E4LKR7-F1
#
_cell.length_a   1.000
_cell.length_b   1.000
_cell.length_c   1.000
_cell.angle_alpha   90.00
_cell.angle_beta   90.00
_cell.angle_gamma   90.00
#
_symmetry.space_group_name_H-M   'P 1'
#
loop_
_entity.id
_entity.type
_entity.pdbx_description
1 polymer ?
#
loop_
_entity_poly.entity_id
_entity_poly.type
_entity_poly.pdbx_seq_one_letter_code
_entity_poly.pdbx_strand_id
1 'polypeptide(L)'
;MAIPIAGEAGELVDSHGGRADLSAGVIRILHPQSFRDDPTRIFRAVRYAARFGFSMDEATRAAMAEALTAGAMATLTPDRVR
;
A
#
# COMPACT_ATOMS: atom_id res chain seq x y z
N MET A 1 -4.85 -5.30 -8.79
CA MET A 1 -4.61 -6.02 -10.06
C MET A 1 -4.89 -7.49 -9.88
N ALA A 2 -5.43 -8.14 -10.90
CA ALA A 2 -5.64 -9.59 -10.93
C ALA A 2 -5.54 -10.10 -12.37
N ILE A 3 -5.21 -11.38 -12.53
CA ILE A 3 -5.30 -12.10 -13.80
C ILE A 3 -6.23 -13.30 -13.54
N PRO A 4 -7.39 -13.40 -14.21
CA PRO A 4 -8.28 -14.55 -14.08
C PRO A 4 -7.57 -15.84 -14.49
N ILE A 5 -7.68 -16.88 -13.66
CA ILE A 5 -7.09 -18.20 -13.92
C ILE A 5 -8.08 -19.20 -14.53
N ALA A 6 -9.38 -18.88 -14.49
CA ALA A 6 -10.43 -19.69 -15.09
C ALA A 6 -10.89 -19.03 -16.40
N GLY A 7 -11.04 -19.84 -17.45
CA GLY A 7 -11.37 -19.37 -18.81
C GLY A 7 -10.16 -19.30 -19.74
N GLU A 8 -10.31 -18.64 -20.88
CA GLU A 8 -9.18 -18.34 -21.76
C GLU A 8 -8.19 -17.36 -21.07
N ALA A 9 -6.97 -17.27 -21.58
CA ALA A 9 -5.88 -16.47 -21.01
C ALA A 9 -6.39 -15.07 -20.59
N GLY A 10 -6.38 -14.80 -19.28
CA GLY A 10 -7.07 -13.67 -18.69
C GLY A 10 -6.37 -12.34 -18.96
N GLU A 11 -7.15 -11.34 -19.39
CA GLU A 11 -6.69 -9.96 -19.43
C GLU A 11 -6.39 -9.43 -18.02
N LEU A 12 -5.46 -8.49 -17.92
CA LEU A 12 -5.13 -7.83 -16.66
C LEU A 12 -6.30 -6.98 -16.19
N VAL A 13 -6.87 -7.34 -15.03
CA VAL A 13 -7.87 -6.53 -14.33
C VAL A 13 -7.17 -5.54 -13.41
N ASP A 14 -7.30 -4.23 -13.69
CA ASP A 14 -6.65 -3.17 -12.91
C ASP A 14 -7.56 -1.96 -12.66
N SER A 15 -8.52 -2.11 -11.75
CA SER A 15 -9.48 -1.06 -11.40
C SER A 15 -8.92 0.16 -10.66
N HIS A 16 -7.67 0.09 -10.18
CA HIS A 16 -7.05 1.14 -9.36
C HIS A 16 -5.80 1.76 -10.02
N GLY A 17 -5.51 1.41 -11.27
CA GLY A 17 -4.35 1.96 -12.00
C GLY A 17 -2.99 1.49 -11.48
N GLY A 18 -2.93 0.32 -10.84
CA GLY A 18 -1.69 -0.25 -10.32
C GLY A 18 -0.59 -0.43 -11.37
N ARG A 19 -0.94 -0.68 -12.64
CA ARG A 19 0.04 -0.77 -13.74
C ARG A 19 0.70 0.58 -14.02
N ALA A 20 -0.06 1.68 -13.94
CA ALA A 20 0.47 3.02 -14.10
C ALA A 20 1.36 3.41 -12.91
N ASP A 21 0.94 3.10 -11.68
CA ASP A 21 1.75 3.33 -10.47
C ASP A 21 3.05 2.51 -10.49
N LEU A 22 3.02 1.26 -10.97
CA LEU A 22 4.23 0.46 -11.17
C LEU A 22 5.19 1.09 -12.18
N SER A 23 4.66 1.60 -13.30
CA SER A 23 5.48 2.27 -14.32
C SER A 23 6.06 3.61 -13.81
N ALA A 24 5.34 4.30 -12.94
CA ALA A 24 5.75 5.58 -12.35
C ALA A 24 6.61 5.42 -11.08
N GLY A 25 6.74 4.20 -10.54
CA GLY A 25 7.43 3.95 -9.29
C GLY A 25 6.74 4.58 -8.08
N VAL A 26 5.42 4.44 -7.99
CA VAL A 26 4.57 5.04 -6.95
C VAL A 26 3.98 3.99 -6.03
N ILE A 27 4.07 4.22 -4.72
CA ILE A 27 3.34 3.50 -3.68
C ILE A 27 2.09 4.32 -3.33
N ARG A 28 0.92 3.76 -3.60
CA ARG A 28 -0.38 4.39 -3.40
C ARG A 28 -1.31 3.49 -2.57
N ILE A 29 -1.95 4.05 -1.54
CA ILE A 29 -3.02 3.38 -0.79
C ILE A 29 -4.33 3.40 -1.58
N LEU A 30 -5.17 2.36 -1.39
CA LEU A 30 -6.45 2.25 -2.10
C LEU A 30 -7.54 3.17 -1.54
N HIS A 31 -7.43 3.57 -0.27
CA HIS A 31 -8.37 4.49 0.39
C HIS A 31 -7.71 5.15 1.62
N PRO A 32 -8.22 6.30 2.12
CA PRO A 32 -7.54 7.10 3.16
C PRO A 32 -7.34 6.38 4.50
N GLN A 33 -8.25 5.49 4.88
CA GLN A 33 -8.19 4.76 6.16
C GLN A 33 -7.24 3.55 6.12
N SER A 34 -6.52 3.32 5.02
CA SER A 34 -5.75 2.09 4.82
C SER A 34 -4.76 1.79 5.94
N PHE A 35 -4.07 2.80 6.48
CA PHE A 35 -3.13 2.62 7.60
C PHE A 35 -3.83 2.51 8.97
N ARG A 36 -5.06 3.01 9.11
CA ARG A 36 -5.86 2.85 10.32
C ARG A 36 -6.39 1.42 10.43
N ASP A 37 -6.87 0.88 9.32
CA ASP A 37 -7.37 -0.50 9.23
C ASP A 37 -6.26 -1.51 9.51
N ASP A 38 -5.05 -1.21 9.05
CA ASP A 38 -3.88 -2.05 9.28
C ASP A 38 -2.58 -1.22 9.35
N PRO A 39 -2.10 -0.90 10.57
CA PRO A 39 -0.89 -0.11 10.75
C PRO A 39 0.38 -0.81 10.24
N THR A 40 0.37 -2.14 10.03
CA THR A 40 1.54 -2.84 9.47
C THR A 40 1.82 -2.42 8.03
N ARG A 41 0.82 -1.85 7.34
CA ARG A 41 0.98 -1.32 5.98
C ARG A 41 1.97 -0.16 5.93
N ILE A 42 2.21 0.56 7.02
CA ILE A 42 3.23 1.61 7.10
C ILE A 42 4.62 1.00 6.85
N PHE A 43 4.98 -0.06 7.59
CA PHE A 43 6.24 -0.77 7.40
C PHE A 43 6.36 -1.36 5.99
N ARG A 44 5.26 -1.93 5.48
CA ARG A 44 5.23 -2.49 4.11
C ARG A 44 5.46 -1.41 3.05
N ALA A 45 4.83 -0.25 3.20
CA ALA A 45 4.99 0.89 2.29
C ALA A 45 6.44 1.37 2.26
N VAL A 46 7.05 1.59 3.43
CA VAL A 46 8.47 1.97 3.55
C VAL A 46 9.38 0.90 2.94
N ARG A 47 9.12 -0.37 3.24
CA ARG A 47 9.90 -1.50 2.70
C ARG A 47 9.84 -1.55 1.16
N TYR A 48 8.67 -1.38 0.57
CA TYR A 48 8.54 -1.39 -0.90
C TYR A 48 9.14 -0.15 -1.55
N ALA A 49 8.96 1.03 -0.95
CA ALA A 49 9.63 2.26 -1.38
C ALA A 49 11.15 2.08 -1.42
N ALA A 50 11.75 1.59 -0.33
CA ALA A 50 13.19 1.35 -0.25
C ALA A 50 13.67 0.24 -1.20
N ARG A 51 12.93 -0.88 -1.29
CA ARG A 51 13.32 -2.02 -2.12
C ARG A 51 13.35 -1.71 -3.61
N PHE A 52 12.36 -0.94 -4.09
CA PHE A 52 12.17 -0.71 -5.52
C PHE A 52 12.58 0.69 -5.98
N GLY A 53 13.04 1.55 -5.05
CA GLY A 53 13.32 2.96 -5.35
C GLY A 53 12.06 3.76 -5.67
N PHE A 54 10.91 3.33 -5.14
CA PHE A 54 9.62 3.97 -5.37
C PHE A 54 9.38 5.10 -4.38
N SER A 55 8.51 6.03 -4.75
CA SER A 55 8.06 7.12 -3.89
C SER A 55 6.60 6.94 -3.47
N MET A 56 6.21 7.46 -2.31
CA MET A 56 4.81 7.52 -1.93
C MET A 56 4.19 8.79 -2.51
N ASP A 57 2.98 8.68 -3.06
CA ASP A 57 2.23 9.85 -3.48
C ASP A 57 1.82 10.71 -2.26
N GLU A 58 1.39 11.94 -2.51
CA GLU A 58 1.13 12.91 -1.45
C GLU A 58 0.00 12.45 -0.51
N ALA A 59 -1.08 11.88 -1.07
CA ALA A 59 -2.20 11.38 -0.27
C ALA A 59 -1.78 10.21 0.64
N THR A 60 -0.94 9.30 0.14
CA THR A 60 -0.38 8.21 0.95
C THR A 60 0.51 8.74 2.08
N ARG A 61 1.35 9.75 1.82
CA ARG A 61 2.19 10.38 2.85
C ARG A 61 1.34 11.06 3.92
N ALA A 62 0.32 11.82 3.52
CA ALA A 62 -0.59 12.48 4.45
C ALA A 62 -1.34 11.47 5.34
N ALA A 63 -1.90 10.41 4.75
CA ALA A 63 -2.58 9.35 5.50
C ALA A 63 -1.64 8.61 6.47
N MET A 64 -0.38 8.39 6.07
CA MET A 64 0.63 7.80 6.95
C MET A 64 0.91 8.71 8.15
N ALA A 65 1.12 10.00 7.91
CA ALA A 65 1.37 10.98 8.97
C ALA A 65 0.20 11.09 9.95
N GLU A 66 -1.04 11.09 9.44
CA GLU A 66 -2.25 11.09 10.27
C GLU A 66 -2.32 9.84 11.15
N ALA A 67 -2.12 8.65 10.57
CA ALA A 67 -2.17 7.39 11.32
C ALA A 67 -1.09 7.34 12.42
N LEU A 68 0.13 7.78 12.12
CA LEU A 68 1.21 7.85 13.11
C LEU A 68 0.87 8.81 14.26
N THR A 69 0.34 10.00 13.94
CA THR A 69 -0.09 11.00 14.93
C THR A 69 -1.22 10.47 15.80
N ALA A 70 -2.14 9.70 15.22
CA ALA A 70 -3.24 9.05 15.93
C ALA A 70 -2.81 7.83 16.78
N GLY A 71 -1.52 7.51 16.85
CA GLY A 71 -1.01 6.40 17.66
C GLY A 71 -1.30 5.02 17.06
N ALA A 72 -1.50 4.91 15.75
CA ALA A 72 -1.81 3.64 15.09
C ALA A 72 -0.78 2.52 15.39
N MET A 73 0.48 2.88 15.66
CA MET A 73 1.51 1.92 16.01
C MET A 73 1.24 1.19 17.34
N ALA A 74 0.57 1.84 18.28
CA ALA A 74 0.26 1.26 19.59
C ALA A 74 -0.82 0.16 19.52
N THR A 75 -1.53 0.03 18.40
CA THR A 75 -2.56 -1.00 18.19
C THR A 75 -2.00 -2.30 17.62
N LEU A 76 -0.69 -2.34 17.30
CA LEU A 76 -0.03 -3.53 16.77
C LEU A 76 0.35 -4.49 17.88
N THR A 77 0.06 -5.78 17.67
CA THR A 77 0.59 -6.85 18.53
C THR A 77 2.07 -7.11 18.17
N PRO A 78 2.89 -7.61 19.13
CA PRO A 78 4.31 -7.85 18.89
C PRO A 78 4.60 -8.76 17.68
N ASP A 79 3.79 -9.81 17.48
CA ASP A 79 3.96 -10.77 16.38
C ASP A 79 3.80 -10.14 14.99
N ARG A 80 3.14 -8.97 14.90
CA ARG A 80 2.93 -8.26 13.63
C ARG A 80 4.07 -7.30 13.28
N VAL A 81 5.04 -7.12 14.18
CA VAL A 81 6.18 -6.20 14.04
C VAL A 81 7.52 -6.95 14.02
N ARG A 82 7.51 -8.23 14.39
CA ARG A 82 8.72 -9.07 14.54
C ARG A 82 9.32 -9.54 13.22
#